data_AF-A0A2C9KPM6-F1
#
_entry.id   AF-A0A2C9KPM6-F1
#
_cell.length_a   1.000
_cell.length_b   1.000
_cell.length_c   1.000
_cell.angle_alpha   90.00
_cell.angle_beta   90.00
_cell.angle_gamma   90.00
#
_symmetry.space_group_name_H-M   'P 1'
#
loop_
_entity.id
_entity.type
_entity.pdbx_description
1 polymer ?
#
loop_
_entity_poly.entity_id
_entity_poly.type
_entity_poly.pdbx_seq_one_letter_code
_entity_poly.pdbx_strand_id
1 'polypeptide(L)'
;MCIRKVFDSSVRYAENLQQLNNGKKIPPSGWKCEKCELTTNLWLNLTDGSILCGRRFFDGSGGNNHAVEHFQEVKYPLAVKLGTITATSGDVYSYVEDDMVEDPYLAKHLAHFGINVAALEK
;
A
#
# COMPACT_ATOMS: atom_id res chain seq x y z
N MET A 1 4.51 -30.84 21.65
CA MET A 1 4.44 -29.42 21.27
C MET A 1 3.67 -29.27 19.97
N CYS A 2 2.39 -28.91 20.01
CA CYS A 2 1.66 -28.51 18.81
C CYS A 2 1.70 -26.98 18.71
N ILE A 3 2.79 -26.43 18.17
CA ILE A 3 2.80 -25.04 17.73
C ILE A 3 1.94 -25.02 16.46
N ARG A 4 0.65 -24.74 16.64
CA ARG A 4 -0.19 -24.24 15.55
C ARG A 4 0.49 -22.96 15.06
N LYS A 5 1.30 -23.06 14.00
CA LYS A 5 1.53 -21.93 13.12
C LYS A 5 0.15 -21.56 12.62
N VAL A 6 -0.43 -20.54 13.24
CA VAL A 6 -1.47 -19.74 12.61
C VAL A 6 -0.82 -19.29 11.32
N PHE A 7 -1.15 -19.96 10.22
CA PHE A 7 -0.86 -19.44 8.88
C PHE A 7 -1.79 -18.25 8.74
N ASP A 8 -1.35 -17.13 9.31
CA ASP A 8 -2.01 -15.85 9.23
C ASP A 8 -2.20 -15.54 7.74
N SER A 9 -3.46 -15.49 7.32
CA SER A 9 -3.89 -15.36 5.92
C SER A 9 -3.24 -14.16 5.24
N SER A 10 -2.99 -13.11 6.04
CA SER A 10 -2.50 -11.80 5.65
C SER A 10 -1.08 -11.82 5.06
N VAL A 11 -0.22 -12.74 5.51
CA VAL A 11 1.18 -12.83 5.06
C VAL A 11 1.31 -13.44 3.65
N ARG A 12 0.28 -14.17 3.18
CA ARG A 12 0.36 -14.93 1.93
C ARG A 12 0.63 -14.05 0.71
N TYR A 13 -0.02 -12.89 0.66
CA TYR A 13 0.15 -11.94 -0.45
C TYR A 13 1.42 -11.12 -0.31
N ALA A 14 1.88 -10.87 0.91
CA ALA A 14 3.11 -10.14 1.18
C ALA A 14 4.36 -10.95 0.80
N GLU A 15 4.42 -12.24 1.16
CA GLU A 15 5.60 -13.09 0.91
C GLU A 15 5.86 -13.31 -0.59
N ASN A 16 4.79 -13.46 -1.39
CA ASN A 16 4.86 -13.73 -2.82
C ASN A 16 4.50 -12.50 -3.67
N LEU A 17 4.59 -11.29 -3.11
CA LEU A 17 4.26 -10.07 -3.83
C LEU A 17 5.25 -9.83 -4.97
N GLN A 18 4.78 -9.90 -6.20
CA GLN A 18 5.58 -9.58 -7.37
C GLN A 18 5.55 -8.08 -7.63
N GLN A 19 6.67 -7.38 -7.41
CA GLN A 19 6.79 -5.97 -7.75
C GLN A 19 7.25 -5.79 -9.21
N LEU A 20 6.60 -4.92 -9.95
CA LEU A 20 6.94 -4.62 -11.33
C LEU A 20 8.20 -3.74 -11.39
N ASN A 21 9.12 -4.09 -12.29
CA ASN A 21 10.30 -3.28 -12.61
C ASN A 21 9.96 -2.25 -13.70
N ASN A 22 9.05 -1.32 -13.39
CA ASN A 22 8.63 -0.25 -14.30
C ASN A 22 9.43 1.05 -14.14
N GLY A 23 10.46 1.06 -13.29
CA GLY A 23 11.30 2.24 -13.02
C GLY A 23 10.62 3.32 -12.17
N LYS A 24 9.46 3.05 -11.58
CA LYS A 24 8.75 4.00 -10.72
C LYS A 24 9.58 4.30 -9.47
N LYS A 25 9.78 5.59 -9.20
CA LYS A 25 10.38 6.09 -7.96
C LYS A 25 9.40 7.01 -7.26
N ILE A 26 9.21 6.79 -5.97
CA ILE A 26 8.23 7.52 -5.17
C ILE A 26 8.99 8.56 -4.34
N PRO A 27 8.64 9.86 -4.45
CA PRO A 27 9.29 10.89 -3.66
C PRO A 27 8.96 10.70 -2.17
N PRO A 28 9.77 11.23 -1.24
CA PRO A 28 9.51 11.13 0.20
C PRO A 28 8.34 11.99 0.69
N SER A 29 7.83 12.91 -0.14
CA SER A 29 6.73 13.82 0.20
C SER A 29 6.09 14.39 -1.06
N GLY A 30 4.94 15.08 -0.91
CA GLY A 30 4.27 15.77 -2.03
C GLY A 30 3.48 14.83 -2.93
N TRP A 31 3.00 13.71 -2.37
CA TRP A 31 2.21 12.75 -3.11
C TRP A 31 0.87 13.34 -3.54
N LYS A 32 0.43 12.93 -4.73
CA LYS A 32 -0.88 13.26 -5.30
C LYS A 32 -1.45 12.00 -5.93
N CYS A 33 -2.78 11.87 -5.90
CA CYS A 33 -3.45 10.83 -6.66
C CYS A 33 -3.17 10.98 -8.16
N GLU A 34 -2.93 9.87 -8.85
CA GLU A 34 -2.67 9.89 -10.30
C GLU A 34 -3.94 10.12 -11.14
N LYS A 35 -5.14 9.91 -10.58
CA LYS A 35 -6.43 10.09 -11.25
C LYS A 35 -7.21 11.35 -10.81
N CYS A 36 -6.76 12.08 -9.78
CA CYS A 36 -7.39 13.34 -9.34
C CYS A 36 -6.45 14.24 -8.53
N GLU A 37 -6.94 15.40 -8.08
CA GLU A 37 -6.14 16.41 -7.36
C GLU A 37 -6.01 16.18 -5.85
N LEU A 38 -6.47 15.02 -5.33
CA LEU A 38 -6.33 14.72 -3.90
C LEU A 38 -4.88 14.46 -3.51
N THR A 39 -4.44 15.07 -2.41
CA THR A 39 -3.11 14.92 -1.80
C THR A 39 -3.16 14.21 -0.44
N THR A 40 -4.36 13.83 0.01
CA THR A 40 -4.61 13.15 1.29
C THR A 40 -5.33 11.83 1.06
N ASN A 41 -5.30 10.95 2.08
CA ASN A 41 -5.87 9.60 2.01
C ASN A 41 -5.39 8.83 0.77
N LEU A 42 -4.07 8.87 0.55
CA LEU A 42 -3.42 8.26 -0.60
C LEU A 42 -2.88 6.88 -0.23
N TRP A 43 -3.00 5.96 -1.17
CA TRP A 43 -2.59 4.57 -1.06
C TRP A 43 -1.61 4.29 -2.18
N LEU A 44 -0.43 3.78 -1.81
CA LEU A 44 0.60 3.32 -2.71
C LEU A 44 0.41 1.82 -2.94
N ASN A 45 0.12 1.43 -4.17
CA ASN A 45 0.07 0.02 -4.52
C ASN A 45 1.49 -0.57 -4.49
N LEU A 46 1.67 -1.67 -3.76
CA LEU A 46 3.00 -2.26 -3.57
C LEU A 46 3.51 -3.05 -4.78
N THR A 47 2.65 -3.33 -5.78
CA THR A 47 3.00 -4.08 -6.99
C THR A 47 3.60 -3.17 -8.06
N ASP A 48 2.90 -2.12 -8.47
CA ASP A 48 3.29 -1.25 -9.59
C ASP A 48 3.72 0.15 -9.16
N GLY A 49 3.53 0.52 -7.90
CA GLY A 49 3.88 1.81 -7.36
C GLY A 49 2.89 2.91 -7.70
N SER A 50 1.64 2.58 -8.08
CA SER A 50 0.63 3.59 -8.34
C SER A 50 0.15 4.27 -7.06
N ILE A 51 -0.04 5.59 -7.10
CA ILE A 51 -0.52 6.41 -5.98
C ILE A 51 -1.95 6.83 -6.23
N LEU A 52 -2.89 6.31 -5.46
CA LEU A 52 -4.31 6.49 -5.69
C LEU A 52 -5.06 6.84 -4.41
N CYS A 53 -6.12 7.65 -4.52
CA CYS A 53 -6.90 8.02 -3.36
C CYS A 53 -7.82 6.87 -2.90
N GLY A 54 -8.09 6.87 -1.60
CA GLY A 54 -8.91 5.85 -0.94
C GLY A 54 -10.40 5.92 -1.31
N ARG A 55 -11.19 5.17 -0.55
CA ARG A 55 -12.64 5.06 -0.78
C ARG A 55 -13.38 6.37 -0.49
N ARG A 56 -14.48 6.58 -1.20
CA ARG A 56 -15.42 7.69 -0.94
C ARG A 56 -16.37 7.29 0.19
N PHE A 57 -16.52 8.14 1.19
CA PHE A 57 -17.48 7.96 2.27
C PHE A 57 -18.86 8.55 1.91
N PHE A 58 -19.91 8.13 2.64
CA PHE A 58 -21.30 8.55 2.39
C PHE A 58 -21.55 10.03 2.65
N ASP A 59 -20.76 10.66 3.52
CA ASP A 59 -20.77 12.09 3.80
C ASP A 59 -20.07 12.94 2.70
N GLY A 60 -19.57 12.29 1.65
CA GLY A 60 -18.82 12.93 0.56
C GLY A 60 -17.35 13.19 0.88
N SER A 61 -16.87 12.80 2.07
CA SER A 61 -15.46 12.91 2.46
C SER A 61 -14.66 11.65 2.05
N GLY A 62 -13.36 11.65 2.35
CA GLY A 62 -12.46 10.53 2.02
C GLY A 62 -11.76 10.71 0.68
N GLY A 63 -11.88 9.71 -0.20
CA GLY A 63 -11.30 9.73 -1.54
C GLY A 63 -12.34 9.54 -2.65
N ASN A 64 -11.89 9.16 -3.84
CA ASN A 64 -12.72 8.98 -5.04
C ASN A 64 -12.73 7.53 -5.55
N ASN A 65 -12.41 6.55 -4.69
CA ASN A 65 -12.35 5.12 -5.02
C ASN A 65 -11.27 4.69 -6.02
N HIS A 66 -10.36 5.58 -6.44
CA HIS A 66 -9.38 5.24 -7.47
C HIS A 66 -8.48 4.04 -7.11
N ALA A 67 -8.13 3.87 -5.83
CA ALA A 67 -7.29 2.75 -5.41
C ALA A 67 -8.02 1.40 -5.52
N VAL A 68 -9.32 1.35 -5.18
CA VAL A 68 -10.14 0.14 -5.34
C VAL A 68 -10.51 -0.13 -6.80
N GLU A 69 -10.78 0.91 -7.58
CA GLU A 69 -11.01 0.78 -9.04
C GLU A 69 -9.77 0.23 -9.75
N HIS A 70 -8.58 0.72 -9.39
CA HIS A 70 -7.34 0.19 -9.93
C HIS A 70 -7.16 -1.28 -9.56
N PHE A 71 -7.42 -1.69 -8.31
CA PHE A 71 -7.46 -3.11 -7.97
C PHE A 71 -8.45 -3.89 -8.84
N GLN A 72 -9.62 -3.34 -9.14
CA GLN A 72 -10.59 -4.01 -10.01
C GLN A 72 -10.06 -4.22 -11.44
N GLU A 73 -9.26 -3.26 -11.96
CA GLU A 73 -8.65 -3.28 -13.30
C GLU A 73 -7.45 -4.26 -13.38
N VAL A 74 -6.47 -4.14 -12.47
CA VAL A 74 -5.19 -4.86 -12.57
C VAL A 74 -5.01 -6.01 -11.57
N LYS A 75 -5.89 -6.13 -10.57
CA LYS A 75 -5.89 -7.17 -9.53
C LYS A 75 -4.66 -7.18 -8.62
N TYR A 76 -4.00 -6.04 -8.41
CA TYR A 76 -2.88 -5.92 -7.48
C TYR A 76 -3.35 -5.80 -6.02
N PRO A 77 -3.07 -6.79 -5.16
CA PRO A 77 -3.83 -7.02 -3.94
C PRO A 77 -3.52 -6.05 -2.80
N LEU A 78 -2.28 -5.55 -2.72
CA LEU A 78 -1.78 -4.83 -1.55
C LEU A 78 -1.50 -3.36 -1.85
N ALA A 79 -1.97 -2.48 -0.96
CA ALA A 79 -1.60 -1.08 -0.95
C ALA A 79 -1.31 -0.58 0.46
N VAL A 80 -0.34 0.32 0.59
CA VAL A 80 0.03 0.95 1.87
C VAL A 80 -0.43 2.40 1.90
N LYS A 81 -0.96 2.86 3.03
CA LYS A 81 -1.41 4.24 3.20
C LYS A 81 -0.23 5.18 3.38
N LEU A 82 -0.06 6.08 2.43
CA LEU A 82 0.96 7.13 2.49
C LEU A 82 0.69 8.06 3.68
N GLY A 83 1.75 8.38 4.43
CA GLY A 83 1.68 9.17 5.67
C GLY A 83 1.56 8.36 6.96
N THR A 84 1.36 7.04 6.87
CA THR A 84 1.35 6.13 8.04
C THR A 84 2.59 5.24 8.09
N ILE A 85 3.41 5.31 7.04
CA ILE A 85 4.66 4.56 6.90
C ILE A 85 5.66 5.10 7.92
N THR A 86 6.16 4.20 8.76
CA THR A 86 7.24 4.41 9.73
C THR A 86 8.44 3.53 9.36
N ALA A 87 9.52 3.62 10.14
CA ALA A 87 10.72 2.79 9.95
C ALA A 87 10.44 1.28 9.98
N THR A 88 9.39 0.86 10.71
CA THR A 88 9.12 -0.55 11.02
C THR A 88 7.75 -1.04 10.57
N SER A 89 6.79 -0.14 10.31
CA SER A 89 5.40 -0.51 10.01
C SER A 89 4.70 0.52 9.14
N GLY A 90 3.52 0.19 8.63
CA GLY A 90 2.62 1.11 7.96
C GLY A 90 1.25 0.45 7.81
N ASP A 91 0.23 1.27 7.56
CA ASP A 91 -1.13 0.77 7.36
C ASP A 91 -1.22 0.14 5.96
N VAL A 92 -1.13 -1.19 5.88
CA VAL A 92 -1.29 -1.95 4.63
C VAL A 92 -2.71 -2.50 4.56
N TYR A 93 -3.33 -2.38 3.39
CA TYR A 93 -4.66 -2.87 3.12
C TYR A 93 -4.64 -3.90 2.00
N SER A 94 -5.32 -5.02 2.22
CA SER A 94 -5.50 -6.10 1.26
C SER A 94 -6.87 -5.98 0.63
N TYR A 95 -6.94 -5.63 -0.66
CA TYR A 95 -8.21 -5.57 -1.39
C TYR A 95 -8.83 -6.94 -1.65
N VAL A 96 -8.04 -8.01 -1.53
CA VAL A 96 -8.53 -9.39 -1.68
C VAL A 96 -9.21 -9.87 -0.40
N GLU A 97 -8.65 -9.51 0.76
CA GLU A 97 -9.21 -9.85 2.08
C GLU A 97 -10.21 -8.79 2.57
N ASP A 98 -10.27 -7.64 1.89
CA ASP A 98 -11.04 -6.45 2.26
C ASP A 98 -10.72 -5.95 3.68
N ASP A 99 -9.50 -6.23 4.17
CA ASP A 99 -9.07 -5.95 5.55
C ASP A 99 -7.67 -5.33 5.63
N MET A 100 -7.36 -4.72 6.78
CA MET A 100 -6.03 -4.26 7.14
C MET A 100 -5.14 -5.48 7.42
N VAL A 101 -3.96 -5.49 6.81
CA VAL A 101 -3.01 -6.60 6.90
C VAL A 101 -1.65 -6.09 7.34
N GLU A 102 -0.86 -6.96 7.95
CA GLU A 102 0.55 -6.67 8.24
C GLU A 102 1.44 -7.23 7.13
N ASP A 103 2.34 -6.39 6.62
CA ASP A 103 3.37 -6.82 5.67
C ASP A 103 4.73 -6.86 6.39
N PRO A 104 5.23 -8.06 6.77
CA PRO A 104 6.53 -8.19 7.42
C PRO A 104 7.71 -7.81 6.50
N TYR A 105 7.47 -7.71 5.18
CA TYR A 105 8.45 -7.32 4.17
C TYR A 105 8.25 -5.89 3.66
N LEU A 106 7.43 -5.08 4.35
CA LEU A 106 7.08 -3.73 3.92
C LEU A 106 8.32 -2.87 3.61
N ALA A 107 9.34 -2.90 4.47
CA ALA A 107 10.57 -2.15 4.23
C ALA A 107 11.28 -2.53 2.92
N LYS A 108 11.26 -3.83 2.57
CA LYS A 108 11.81 -4.34 1.30
C LYS A 108 10.97 -3.86 0.12
N HIS A 109 9.63 -3.93 0.23
CA HIS A 109 8.73 -3.48 -0.82
C HIS A 109 8.82 -1.98 -1.08
N LEU A 110 8.99 -1.18 -0.02
CA LEU A 110 9.19 0.27 -0.12
C LEU A 110 10.55 0.63 -0.72
N ALA A 111 11.61 -0.11 -0.37
CA ALA A 111 12.95 0.10 -0.92
C ALA A 111 12.99 -0.09 -2.45
N HIS A 112 12.18 -0.98 -3.02
CA HIS A 112 12.03 -1.15 -4.47
C HIS A 112 11.67 0.17 -5.17
N PHE A 113 10.73 0.90 -4.59
CA PHE A 113 10.27 2.21 -5.06
C PHE A 113 11.20 3.37 -4.68
N GLY A 114 12.33 3.08 -4.03
CA GLY A 114 13.29 4.09 -3.57
C GLY A 114 12.87 4.82 -2.29
N ILE A 115 11.86 4.32 -1.57
CA ILE A 115 11.46 4.86 -0.28
C ILE A 115 12.37 4.24 0.78
N ASN A 116 13.32 5.02 1.29
CA ASN A 116 14.17 4.57 2.38
C ASN A 116 13.51 4.89 3.72
N VAL A 117 12.87 3.90 4.32
CA VAL A 117 12.18 4.03 5.61
C VAL A 117 13.10 4.43 6.76
N ALA A 118 14.41 4.12 6.67
CA ALA A 118 15.41 4.58 7.65
C ALA A 118 15.71 6.09 7.54
N ALA A 119 15.44 6.71 6.39
CA ALA A 119 15.59 8.16 6.19
C ALA A 119 14.30 8.94 6.51
N LEU A 120 13.20 8.24 6.84
CA LEU A 120 11.91 8.83 7.21
C LEU A 120 11.79 9.13 8.71
N GLU A 121 12.83 8.84 9.52
CA GLU A 121 12.92 9.33 10.90
C GLU A 121 12.93 10.87 10.90
N LYS A 122 11.83 11.46 11.36
CA LYS A 122 11.74 12.86 11.78
C LYS A 122 11.35 12.91 13.24
#